data_AF-X1PJC3-F1
#
_entry.id   AF-X1PJC3-F1
#
_cell.length_a   1.000
_cell.length_b   1.000
_cell.length_c   1.000
_cell.angle_alpha   90.00
_cell.angle_beta   90.00
_cell.angle_gamma   90.00
#
_symmetry.space_group_name_H-M   'P 1'
#
loop_
_entity.id
_entity.type
_entity.pdbx_description
1 polymer ?
#
loop_
_entity_poly.entity_id
_entity_poly.type
_entity_poly.pdbx_seq_one_letter_code
_entity_poly.pdbx_strand_id
1 'polypeptide(L)'
;MVNKSFWSKRRLLAFSGIVFVILGAYKTLQHLTFNTYAYDLGIRASILYNIAFRGRVWDSLHSFHGFSGHFHPISFLLAGLYRLWPNALLLCLLQALAVALGLFFLIKLLEGWVKDSRKHLV
;
A
#
# COMPACT_ATOMS: atom_id res chain seq x y z
N MET A 1 23.92 4.56 29.64
CA MET A 1 24.42 4.80 28.26
C MET A 1 23.26 5.18 27.36
N VAL A 2 23.32 6.34 26.70
CA VAL A 2 22.21 6.88 25.88
C VAL A 2 22.06 6.03 24.61
N ASN A 3 21.03 5.18 24.59
CA ASN A 3 20.66 4.32 23.47
C ASN A 3 20.05 5.17 22.34
N LYS A 4 20.92 5.81 21.54
CA LYS A 4 20.50 6.55 20.34
C LYS A 4 19.90 5.54 19.36
N SER A 5 18.68 5.83 18.88
CA SER A 5 18.05 5.11 17.77
C SER A 5 19.04 5.01 16.63
N PHE A 6 19.21 3.80 16.09
CA PHE A 6 20.21 3.48 15.07
C PHE A 6 19.95 4.31 13.80
N TRP A 7 18.67 4.60 13.52
CA TRP A 7 18.24 5.45 12.41
C TRP A 7 17.62 6.77 12.91
N SER A 8 18.22 7.90 12.54
CA SER A 8 17.53 9.18 12.73
C SER A 8 16.18 9.17 11.98
N LYS A 9 15.13 9.79 12.55
CA LYS A 9 13.79 9.83 11.91
C LYS A 9 13.86 10.29 10.46
N ARG A 10 14.70 11.29 10.17
CA ARG A 10 14.93 11.82 8.82
C ARG A 10 15.54 10.78 7.88
N ARG A 11 16.55 10.02 8.32
CA ARG A 11 17.16 8.95 7.51
C ARG A 11 16.19 7.83 7.22
N LEU A 12 15.37 7.45 8.20
CA LEU A 12 14.35 6.41 8.01
C LEU A 12 13.27 6.85 7.01
N LEU A 13 12.78 8.09 7.13
CA LEU A 13 11.84 8.66 6.16
C LEU A 13 12.45 8.73 4.76
N ALA A 14 13.70 9.17 4.64
CA ALA A 14 14.40 9.20 3.36
C ALA A 14 14.53 7.78 2.76
N PHE A 15 14.90 6.79 3.56
CA PHE A 15 15.00 5.40 3.12
C PHE A 15 13.66 4.85 2.65
N SER A 16 12.57 5.01 3.43
CA SER A 16 11.23 4.64 3.01
C SER A 16 10.78 5.37 1.75
N GLY A 17 11.11 6.66 1.61
CA GLY A 17 10.82 7.43 0.41
C GLY A 17 11.55 6.90 -0.82
N ILE A 18 12.83 6.54 -0.69
CA ILE A 18 13.61 5.91 -1.76
C ILE A 18 12.98 4.57 -2.16
N VAL A 19 12.59 3.74 -1.20
CA VAL A 19 11.91 2.46 -1.46
C VAL A 19 10.59 2.69 -2.21
N PHE A 20 9.78 3.68 -1.81
CA PHE A 20 8.56 4.05 -2.53
C PHE A 20 8.85 4.44 -3.98
N VAL A 21 9.86 5.30 -4.21
CA VAL A 21 10.23 5.76 -5.56
C VAL A 21 10.67 4.58 -6.44
N ILE A 22 11.54 3.70 -5.93
CA ILE A 22 12.03 2.53 -6.68
C ILE A 22 10.86 1.59 -7.04
N LEU A 23 10.04 1.22 -6.05
CA LEU A 23 8.91 0.32 -6.28
C LEU A 23 7.84 0.95 -7.17
N GLY A 24 7.55 2.24 -6.97
CA GLY A 24 6.60 3.00 -7.77
C GLY A 24 7.04 3.12 -9.23
N ALA A 25 8.31 3.44 -9.48
CA ALA A 25 8.88 3.49 -10.82
C ALA A 25 8.83 2.11 -11.49
N TYR A 26 9.25 1.05 -10.78
CA TYR A 26 9.17 -0.32 -11.29
C TYR A 26 7.73 -0.72 -11.64
N LYS A 27 6.78 -0.46 -10.75
CA LYS A 27 5.36 -0.77 -11.00
C LYS A 27 4.75 0.06 -12.12
N THR A 28 5.18 1.30 -12.28
CA THR A 28 4.78 2.15 -13.40
C THR A 28 5.28 1.56 -14.72
N LEU A 29 6.56 1.21 -14.80
CA LEU A 29 7.13 0.59 -16.00
C LEU A 29 6.46 -0.76 -16.30
N GLN A 30 6.23 -1.59 -15.28
CA GLN A 30 5.51 -2.85 -15.40
C GLN A 30 4.09 -2.65 -15.94
N HIS A 31 3.40 -1.58 -15.52
CA HIS A 31 2.06 -1.25 -16.00
C HIS A 31 2.05 -0.73 -17.44
N LEU A 32 2.93 0.22 -17.76
CA LEU A 32 3.02 0.83 -19.09
C LEU A 32 3.50 -0.15 -20.16
N THR A 33 4.23 -1.19 -19.77
CA THR A 33 4.66 -2.29 -20.67
C THR A 33 3.68 -3.46 -20.69
N PHE A 34 2.49 -3.32 -20.10
CA PHE A 34 1.45 -4.36 -20.03
C PHE A 34 1.88 -5.67 -19.35
N ASN A 35 2.89 -5.62 -18.47
CA ASN A 35 3.42 -6.76 -17.72
C ASN A 35 2.87 -6.85 -16.29
N THR A 36 1.73 -6.20 -16.01
CA THR A 36 1.09 -6.28 -14.69
C THR A 36 0.17 -7.51 -14.63
N TYR A 37 0.12 -8.20 -13.49
CA TYR A 37 -0.86 -9.25 -13.23
C TYR A 37 -2.27 -8.65 -13.31
N ALA A 38 -2.85 -8.68 -14.50
CA ALA A 38 -4.01 -7.87 -14.87
C ALA A 38 -5.31 -8.37 -14.21
N TYR A 39 -5.36 -9.64 -13.81
CA TYR A 39 -6.55 -10.24 -13.24
C TYR A 39 -6.94 -9.62 -11.90
N ASP A 40 -6.08 -9.72 -10.89
CA ASP A 40 -6.36 -9.14 -9.57
C ASP A 40 -6.49 -7.61 -9.63
N LEU A 41 -5.61 -6.95 -10.38
CA LEU A 41 -5.66 -5.50 -10.54
C LEU A 41 -6.96 -5.05 -11.21
N GLY A 42 -7.42 -5.77 -12.25
CA GLY A 42 -8.65 -5.50 -12.96
C GLY A 42 -9.88 -5.63 -12.07
N ILE A 43 -9.95 -6.70 -11.25
CA ILE A 43 -11.01 -6.89 -10.25
C ILE A 43 -11.06 -5.71 -9.29
N ARG A 44 -9.90 -5.33 -8.72
CA ARG A 44 -9.82 -4.20 -7.78
C ARG A 44 -10.21 -2.87 -8.42
N ALA A 45 -9.74 -2.60 -9.63
CA ALA A 45 -10.09 -1.40 -10.37
C ALA A 45 -11.60 -1.34 -10.69
N SER A 46 -12.17 -2.47 -11.11
CA SER A 46 -13.60 -2.63 -11.39
C SER A 46 -14.46 -2.34 -10.16
N ILE A 47 -14.11 -2.93 -9.02
CA ILE A 47 -14.80 -2.70 -7.74
C ILE A 47 -14.70 -1.23 -7.33
N LEU A 48 -13.51 -0.64 -7.38
CA LEU A 48 -13.32 0.75 -6.99
C LEU A 48 -14.04 1.73 -7.90
N TYR A 49 -14.07 1.46 -9.20
CA TYR A 49 -14.85 2.26 -10.15
C TYR A 49 -16.34 2.21 -9.81
N ASN A 50 -16.89 1.02 -9.54
CA ASN A 50 -18.29 0.88 -9.15
C ASN A 50 -18.61 1.57 -7.82
N ILE A 51 -17.74 1.51 -6.82
CA ILE A 51 -17.93 2.24 -5.56
C ILE A 51 -17.86 3.76 -5.82
N ALA A 52 -16.81 4.20 -6.53
CA ALA A 52 -16.53 5.60 -6.78
C ALA A 52 -17.63 6.29 -7.59
N PHE A 53 -18.12 5.66 -8.66
CA PHE A 53 -18.99 6.33 -9.64
C PHE A 53 -20.40 5.75 -9.73
N ARG A 54 -20.65 4.55 -9.20
CA ARG A 54 -21.96 3.87 -9.26
C ARG A 54 -22.59 3.64 -7.89
N GLY A 55 -21.89 3.95 -6.80
CA GLY A 55 -22.41 3.81 -5.44
C GLY A 55 -22.67 2.36 -5.01
N ARG A 56 -22.03 1.36 -5.64
CA ARG A 56 -22.24 -0.06 -5.35
C ARG A 56 -20.92 -0.82 -5.22
N VAL A 57 -20.87 -1.77 -4.29
CA VAL A 57 -19.74 -2.69 -4.14
C VAL A 57 -19.92 -3.87 -5.10
N TRP A 58 -19.45 -3.71 -6.34
CA TRP A 58 -19.70 -4.68 -7.41
C TRP A 58 -18.44 -5.00 -8.20
N ASP A 59 -18.18 -6.28 -8.44
CA ASP A 59 -17.17 -6.73 -9.38
C ASP A 59 -17.81 -6.97 -10.75
N SER A 60 -17.57 -6.08 -11.72
CA SER A 60 -18.08 -6.23 -13.07
C SER A 60 -17.43 -7.36 -13.88
N LEU A 61 -16.26 -7.88 -13.49
CA LEU A 61 -15.58 -8.95 -14.21
C LEU A 61 -16.23 -10.31 -13.95
N HIS A 62 -16.63 -10.55 -12.69
CA HIS A 62 -17.27 -11.80 -12.28
C HIS A 62 -18.78 -11.70 -12.07
N SER A 63 -19.34 -10.49 -12.14
CA SER A 63 -20.77 -10.24 -11.94
C SER A 63 -21.28 -10.71 -10.57
N PHE A 64 -20.51 -10.43 -9.52
CA PHE A 64 -20.91 -10.68 -8.13
C PHE A 64 -20.62 -9.49 -7.22
N HIS A 65 -21.08 -9.59 -5.96
CA HIS A 65 -20.79 -8.59 -4.94
C HIS A 65 -19.29 -8.49 -4.65
N GLY A 66 -18.70 -7.30 -4.75
CA GLY A 66 -17.23 -7.11 -4.72
C GLY A 66 -16.50 -7.60 -3.46
N PHE A 67 -17.24 -7.88 -2.37
CA PHE A 67 -16.72 -8.48 -1.14
C PHE A 67 -17.08 -9.95 -0.92
N SER A 68 -17.61 -10.63 -1.95
CA SER A 68 -18.08 -12.02 -1.82
C SER A 68 -16.95 -13.00 -1.45
N GLY A 69 -15.74 -12.79 -1.99
CA GLY A 69 -14.59 -13.64 -1.66
C GLY A 69 -13.79 -13.14 -0.46
N HIS A 70 -13.76 -11.83 -0.24
CA HIS A 70 -12.96 -11.21 0.82
C HIS A 70 -13.51 -9.82 1.17
N PHE A 71 -13.56 -9.49 2.46
CA PHE A 71 -14.04 -8.18 2.93
C PHE A 71 -12.92 -7.14 2.96
N HIS A 72 -13.10 -6.01 2.27
CA HIS A 72 -12.08 -4.95 2.14
C HIS A 72 -12.67 -3.55 2.33
N PRO A 73 -13.03 -3.14 3.57
CA PRO A 73 -13.63 -1.84 3.81
C PRO A 73 -12.74 -0.66 3.39
N ILE A 74 -11.42 -0.86 3.33
CA ILE A 74 -10.48 0.15 2.81
C ILE A 74 -10.79 0.56 1.36
N SER A 75 -11.53 -0.25 0.59
CA SER A 75 -11.98 0.08 -0.76
C SER A 75 -12.82 1.36 -0.80
N PHE A 76 -13.54 1.75 0.26
CA PHE A 76 -14.28 3.02 0.28
C PHE A 76 -13.35 4.23 0.29
N LEU A 77 -12.27 4.18 1.09
CA LEU A 77 -11.25 5.21 1.11
C LEU A 77 -10.51 5.28 -0.23
N LEU A 78 -10.11 4.11 -0.76
CA LEU A 78 -9.44 4.02 -2.05
C LEU A 78 -10.34 4.51 -3.19
N ALA A 79 -11.65 4.27 -3.14
CA ALA A 79 -12.60 4.77 -4.13
C ALA A 79 -12.68 6.29 -4.13
N GLY A 80 -12.56 6.92 -2.96
CA GLY A 80 -12.42 8.37 -2.83
C GLY A 80 -11.19 8.90 -3.59
N LEU A 81 -10.04 8.25 -3.41
CA LEU A 81 -8.82 8.58 -4.17
C LEU A 81 -8.97 8.29 -5.67
N TYR A 82 -9.64 7.20 -6.01
CA TYR A 82 -9.90 6.78 -7.39
C TYR A 82 -10.78 7.78 -8.15
N ARG A 83 -11.61 8.58 -7.45
CA ARG A 83 -12.32 9.70 -8.08
C ARG A 83 -11.39 10.79 -8.60
N LEU A 84 -10.26 11.02 -7.93
CA LEU A 84 -9.28 12.04 -8.33
C LEU A 84 -8.49 11.58 -9.55
N TRP A 85 -8.19 10.28 -9.63
CA TRP A 85 -7.46 9.70 -10.76
C TRP A 85 -7.94 8.26 -11.04
N PRO A 86 -8.92 8.07 -11.93
CA PRO A 86 -9.52 6.76 -12.20
C PRO A 86 -8.64 5.91 -13.12
N ASN A 87 -7.46 5.53 -12.64
CA ASN A 87 -6.49 4.72 -13.37
C ASN A 87 -5.99 3.57 -12.48
N ALA A 88 -5.85 2.37 -13.04
CA ALA A 88 -5.36 1.20 -12.31
C ALA A 88 -3.94 1.40 -11.74
N LEU A 89 -3.10 2.22 -12.38
CA LEU A 89 -1.78 2.58 -11.88
C LEU A 89 -1.81 3.23 -10.49
N LEU A 90 -2.88 3.98 -10.16
CA LEU A 90 -3.07 4.54 -8.81
C LEU A 90 -2.98 3.44 -7.75
N LEU A 91 -3.59 2.28 -7.99
CA LEU A 91 -3.58 1.16 -7.05
C LEU A 91 -2.17 0.59 -6.85
N CYS A 92 -1.41 0.46 -7.94
CA CYS A 92 -0.02 0.02 -7.87
C CYS A 92 0.85 1.00 -7.06
N LEU A 93 0.65 2.31 -7.24
CA LEU A 93 1.37 3.33 -6.49
C LEU A 93 0.96 3.35 -5.01
N LEU A 94 -0.33 3.21 -4.71
CA LEU A 94 -0.80 3.10 -3.33
C LEU A 94 -0.29 1.83 -2.64
N GLN A 95 -0.17 0.72 -3.37
CA GLN A 95 0.47 -0.49 -2.86
C GLN A 95 1.96 -0.25 -2.56
N ALA A 96 2.71 0.38 -3.47
CA ALA A 96 4.11 0.73 -3.24
C ALA A 96 4.27 1.65 -2.02
N LEU A 97 3.37 2.61 -1.85
CA LEU A 97 3.34 3.51 -0.69
C LEU A 97 3.08 2.74 0.61
N ALA A 98 2.09 1.84 0.61
CA ALA A 98 1.78 1.00 1.76
C ALA A 98 2.98 0.14 2.20
N VAL A 99 3.73 -0.43 1.26
CA VAL A 99 4.96 -1.18 1.55
C VAL A 99 6.03 -0.28 2.18
N ALA A 100 6.27 0.90 1.61
CA ALA A 100 7.25 1.86 2.12
C ALA A 100 6.91 2.36 3.54
N LEU A 101 5.63 2.61 3.81
CA LEU A 101 5.13 2.96 5.14
C LEU A 101 5.24 1.78 6.10
N GLY A 102 4.91 0.57 5.66
CA GLY A 102 5.06 -0.65 6.45
C GLY A 102 6.50 -0.84 6.92
N LEU A 103 7.48 -0.62 6.03
CA LEU A 103 8.91 -0.65 6.36
C LEU A 103 9.28 0.40 7.43
N PHE A 104 8.75 1.62 7.33
CA PHE A 104 8.97 2.67 8.32
C PHE A 104 8.49 2.23 9.71
N PHE A 105 7.24 1.75 9.80
CA PHE A 105 6.65 1.33 11.07
C PHE A 105 7.31 0.07 11.64
N LEU A 106 7.68 -0.88 10.78
CA LEU A 106 8.37 -2.10 11.20
C LEU A 106 9.72 -1.78 11.84
N ILE A 107 10.53 -0.91 11.23
CA ILE A 107 11.81 -0.51 11.81
C ILE A 107 11.60 0.20 13.15
N LYS A 108 10.59 1.06 13.26
CA LYS A 108 10.25 1.72 14.54
C LYS A 108 9.83 0.73 15.63
N LEU A 109 9.05 -0.29 15.27
CA LEU A 109 8.63 -1.33 16.18
C LEU A 109 9.83 -2.16 16.66
N LEU A 110 10.71 -2.58 15.75
CA LEU A 110 11.92 -3.35 16.08
C LEU A 110 12.89 -2.54 16.97
N GLU A 111 13.06 -1.24 16.70
CA GLU A 111 13.85 -0.36 17.57
C GLU A 111 13.27 -0.29 19.00
N GLY A 112 11.94 -0.28 19.13
CA GLY A 112 11.26 -0.33 20.42
C GLY A 112 11.49 -1.66 21.14
N TRP A 113 11.31 -2.76 20.43
CA TRP A 113 11.45 -4.11 20.97
C TRP A 113 12.88 -4.39 21.47
N VAL A 114 13.90 -4.08 20.66
CA VAL A 114 15.32 -4.28 21.02
C VAL A 114 15.75 -3.41 22.22
N LYS A 115 15.12 -2.25 22.43
CA LYS A 115 15.38 -1.42 23.60
C LYS A 115 14.81 -2.06 24.87
N ASP A 116 13.67 -2.72 24.76
CA ASP A 116 13.00 -3.33 25.89
C ASP A 116 13.67 -4.64 26.31
N SER A 117 14.00 -5.52 25.35
CA SER A 117 14.71 -6.78 25.63
C SER A 117 16.06 -6.56 26.33
N ARG A 118 16.73 -5.43 26.07
CA ARG A 118 18.00 -5.08 26.74
C ARG A 118 17.86 -4.65 28.20
N LYS A 119 16.66 -4.26 28.65
CA LYS A 119 16.43 -3.92 30.07
C LYS A 119 16.32 -5.16 30.96
N HIS A 120 15.97 -6.32 30.38
CA HIS A 120 15.79 -7.57 31.13
C HIS A 120 17.06 -8.41 31.25
N LEU A 121 18.16 -7.96 30.63
CA LEU A 121 19.48 -8.62 30.66
C LEU A 121 20.48 -7.92 31.62
N VAL A 122 20.01 -6.92 32.37
CA VAL A 122 20.76 -6.17 33.40
C VAL A 122 20.01 -6.31 34.71
#